data_AF-A0A8C8SUY8-F1
#
_entry.id   AF-A0A8C8SUY8-F1
#
_cell.length_a   1.000
_cell.length_b   1.000
_cell.length_c   1.000
_cell.angle_alpha   90.00
_cell.angle_beta   90.00
_cell.angle_gamma   90.00
#
_symmetry.space_group_name_H-M   'P 1'
#
loop_
_entity.id
_entity.type
_entity.pdbx_description
1 polymer ?
#
loop_
_entity_poly.entity_id
_entity_poly.type
_entity_poly.pdbx_seq_one_letter_code
_entity_poly.pdbx_strand_id
1 'polypeptide(L)'
;MRTHTRGAPSVFFIHVICFTLASCTDEYPSAVIPFVNANYDSYPMLFFSKGEVEDLRIKAATTHQHIAARLIEAVQTMLSSPLEYLPPWDPKEFSARWNEIYGNNLGALAMFCVLYPENIEALNMAKDYMERMAAQPSW
;
A
#
# COMPACT_ATOMS: atom_id res chain seq x y z
N MET A 1 2.90 49.99 -49.46
CA MET A 1 2.21 48.72 -49.17
C MET A 1 2.59 48.27 -47.77
N ARG A 2 1.65 48.29 -46.81
CA ARG A 2 1.87 47.75 -45.46
C ARG A 2 1.40 46.29 -45.44
N THR A 3 2.33 45.36 -45.42
CA THR A 3 2.04 43.93 -45.26
C THR A 3 1.93 43.60 -43.78
N HIS A 4 0.70 43.37 -43.31
CA HIS A 4 0.42 42.87 -41.97
C HIS A 4 0.86 41.40 -41.88
N THR A 5 1.98 41.11 -41.21
CA THR A 5 2.35 39.75 -40.77
C THR A 5 1.52 39.36 -39.54
N ARG A 6 0.22 39.15 -39.73
CA ARG A 6 -0.75 38.96 -38.63
C ARG A 6 -0.82 37.54 -38.03
N GLY A 7 -0.01 36.59 -38.50
CA GLY A 7 -0.13 35.17 -38.09
C GLY A 7 1.16 34.47 -37.62
N ALA A 8 2.34 35.01 -37.92
CA ALA A 8 3.59 34.37 -37.49
C ALA A 8 3.83 34.46 -35.97
N PRO A 9 3.65 35.63 -35.30
CA PRO A 9 3.94 35.75 -33.88
C PRO A 9 3.02 34.90 -33.01
N SER A 10 1.73 34.79 -33.38
CA SER A 10 0.74 34.03 -32.62
C SER A 10 1.04 32.54 -32.60
N VAL A 11 1.53 31.97 -33.71
CA VAL A 11 1.93 30.56 -33.77
C VAL A 11 3.13 30.30 -32.87
N PHE A 12 4.15 31.18 -32.87
CA PHE A 12 5.28 31.06 -31.95
C PHE A 12 4.85 31.15 -30.49
N PHE A 13 3.97 32.09 -30.14
CA PHE A 13 3.44 32.20 -28.79
C PHE A 13 2.67 30.94 -28.36
N ILE A 14 1.83 30.37 -29.23
CA ILE A 14 1.12 29.12 -28.95
C ILE A 14 2.10 27.97 -28.73
N HIS A 15 3.13 27.85 -29.57
CA HIS A 15 4.12 26.78 -29.43
C HIS A 15 4.95 26.93 -28.16
N VAL A 16 5.36 28.15 -27.81
CA VAL A 16 6.06 28.43 -26.56
C VAL A 16 5.17 28.12 -25.36
N ILE A 17 3.91 28.54 -25.37
CA ILE A 17 2.94 28.25 -24.30
C ILE A 17 2.71 26.74 -24.16
N CYS A 18 2.51 26.02 -25.27
CA CYS A 18 2.37 24.56 -25.25
C CYS A 18 3.63 23.87 -24.72
N PHE A 19 4.83 24.31 -25.11
CA PHE A 19 6.09 23.77 -24.61
C PHE A 19 6.27 24.04 -23.11
N THR A 20 5.97 25.26 -22.65
CA THR A 20 6.05 25.59 -21.22
C THR A 20 5.04 24.80 -20.40
N LEU A 21 3.80 24.61 -20.90
CA LEU A 21 2.79 23.80 -20.21
C LEU A 21 3.20 22.33 -20.15
N ALA A 22 3.77 21.78 -21.22
CA ALA A 22 4.27 20.41 -21.25
C ALA A 22 5.53 20.20 -20.38
N SER A 23 6.33 21.24 -20.18
CA SER A 23 7.54 21.18 -19.35
C SER A 23 7.28 21.47 -17.86
N CYS A 24 6.08 21.97 -17.53
CA CYS A 24 5.63 22.22 -16.17
C CYS A 24 4.88 21.03 -15.54
N THR A 25 4.91 19.84 -16.16
CA THR A 25 4.30 18.66 -15.57
C THR A 25 5.24 18.07 -14.51
N ASP A 26 4.77 17.94 -13.27
CA ASP A 26 5.47 17.22 -12.19
C ASP A 26 5.55 15.70 -12.43
N GLU A 27 5.04 15.20 -13.56
CA GLU A 27 5.10 13.78 -13.92
C GLU A 27 6.53 13.37 -14.26
N TYR A 28 7.09 12.47 -13.45
CA TYR A 28 8.40 11.86 -13.68
C TYR A 28 8.21 10.56 -14.47
N PRO A 29 8.42 10.53 -15.80
CA PRO A 29 8.09 9.36 -16.62
C PRO A 29 9.00 8.15 -16.36
N SER A 30 10.08 8.33 -15.59
CA SER A 30 11.00 7.27 -15.19
C SER A 30 10.66 6.62 -13.84
N ALA A 31 9.53 6.97 -13.22
CA ALA A 31 9.09 6.28 -12.02
C ALA A 31 8.94 4.77 -12.33
N VAL A 32 9.63 3.93 -11.57
CA VAL A 32 9.68 2.45 -11.78
C VAL A 32 8.35 1.77 -11.40
N ILE A 33 7.26 2.53 -11.29
CA ILE A 33 5.93 2.02 -10.93
C ILE A 33 5.17 1.79 -12.24
N PRO A 34 4.98 0.53 -12.67
CA PRO A 34 4.24 0.25 -13.88
C PRO A 34 2.76 0.61 -13.70
N PHE A 35 2.17 1.24 -14.71
CA PHE A 35 0.71 1.38 -14.78
C PHE A 35 0.10 0.04 -15.15
N VAL A 36 -0.42 -0.67 -14.16
CA VAL A 36 -1.09 -1.97 -14.35
C VAL A 36 -2.58 -1.72 -14.50
N ASN A 37 -3.17 -2.16 -15.62
CA ASN A 37 -4.63 -2.11 -15.80
C ASN A 37 -5.32 -2.92 -14.68
N ALA A 38 -6.42 -2.39 -14.15
CA ALA A 38 -7.14 -3.03 -13.06
C ALA A 38 -7.66 -4.42 -13.49
N ASN A 39 -7.22 -5.45 -12.78
CA ASN A 39 -7.78 -6.79 -12.85
C ASN A 39 -8.42 -7.12 -11.49
N TYR A 40 -9.75 -6.98 -11.42
CA TYR A 40 -10.53 -7.17 -10.20
C TYR A 40 -10.75 -8.65 -9.84
N ASP A 41 -10.35 -9.59 -10.71
CA ASP A 41 -10.55 -11.03 -10.50
C ASP A 41 -9.30 -11.72 -9.91
N SER A 42 -8.26 -10.95 -9.55
CA SER A 42 -7.02 -11.50 -8.97
C SER A 42 -6.55 -10.70 -7.76
N TYR A 43 -6.30 -11.38 -6.64
CA TYR A 43 -5.74 -10.78 -5.43
C TYR A 43 -4.36 -11.40 -5.10
N PRO A 44 -3.43 -10.65 -4.49
CA PRO A 44 -3.51 -9.22 -4.13
C PRO A 44 -3.42 -8.28 -5.35
N MET A 45 -3.86 -7.03 -5.19
CA MET A 45 -3.88 -6.03 -6.28
C MET A 45 -3.64 -4.57 -5.85
N LEU A 46 -3.35 -4.30 -4.57
CA LEU A 46 -3.19 -2.93 -4.06
C LEU A 46 -1.77 -2.38 -4.33
N PHE A 47 -0.74 -3.12 -3.92
CA PHE A 47 0.66 -2.71 -4.06
C PHE A 47 1.48 -3.66 -4.94
N PHE A 48 1.04 -4.90 -5.05
CA PHE A 48 1.68 -5.96 -5.82
C PHE A 48 0.61 -6.97 -6.25
N SER A 49 0.88 -7.65 -7.36
CA SER A 49 0.07 -8.72 -7.90
C SER A 49 0.41 -10.08 -7.27
N LYS A 50 -0.46 -11.07 -7.47
CA LYS A 50 -0.19 -12.47 -7.10
C LYS A 50 1.12 -13.01 -7.69
N GLY A 51 1.49 -12.59 -8.90
CA GLY A 51 2.70 -13.05 -9.58
C GLY A 51 3.99 -12.53 -8.94
N GLU A 52 3.92 -11.43 -8.18
CA GLU A 52 5.08 -10.79 -7.54
C GLU A 52 5.34 -11.31 -6.12
N VAL A 53 4.42 -12.10 -5.56
CA VAL A 53 4.54 -12.61 -4.18
C VAL A 53 5.82 -13.43 -3.98
N GLU A 54 6.20 -14.26 -4.95
CA GLU A 54 7.40 -15.08 -4.83
C GLU A 54 8.69 -14.23 -4.83
N ASP A 55 8.75 -13.18 -5.66
CA ASP A 55 9.87 -12.24 -5.66
C ASP A 55 9.96 -11.48 -4.33
N LEU A 56 8.83 -11.11 -3.73
CA LEU A 56 8.81 -10.49 -2.39
C LEU A 56 9.38 -11.42 -1.32
N ARG A 57 9.10 -12.72 -1.39
CA ARG A 57 9.66 -13.73 -0.47
C ARG A 57 11.16 -13.90 -0.66
N ILE A 58 11.62 -13.97 -1.92
CA ILE A 58 13.05 -14.02 -2.24
C ILE A 58 13.76 -12.79 -1.69
N LYS A 59 13.19 -11.59 -1.87
CA LYS A 59 13.71 -10.33 -1.31
C LYS A 59 13.75 -10.37 0.21
N ALA A 60 12.68 -10.83 0.86
CA ALA A 60 12.63 -10.97 2.32
C ALA A 60 13.71 -11.93 2.86
N ALA A 61 14.07 -12.98 2.13
CA ALA A 61 15.14 -13.91 2.51
C ALA A 61 16.55 -13.40 2.17
N THR A 62 16.67 -12.36 1.33
CA THR A 62 17.96 -11.89 0.79
C THR A 62 18.16 -10.39 1.04
N THR A 63 17.87 -9.56 0.05
CA THR A 63 18.21 -8.13 0.02
C THR A 63 17.44 -7.29 1.07
N HIS A 64 16.27 -7.74 1.48
CA HIS A 64 15.38 -7.06 2.42
C HIS A 64 15.25 -7.81 3.76
N GLN A 65 16.19 -8.72 4.07
CA GLN A 65 16.18 -9.52 5.30
C GLN A 65 16.07 -8.67 6.58
N HIS A 66 16.77 -7.53 6.63
CA HIS A 66 16.73 -6.62 7.78
C HIS A 66 15.34 -5.98 8.01
N ILE A 67 14.57 -5.75 6.94
CA ILE A 67 13.19 -5.25 7.02
C ILE A 67 12.26 -6.39 7.44
N ALA A 68 12.42 -7.56 6.82
CA ALA A 68 11.64 -8.75 7.16
C ALA A 68 11.83 -9.16 8.63
N ALA A 69 13.04 -9.02 9.18
CA ALA A 69 13.32 -9.27 10.60
C ALA A 69 12.48 -8.39 11.54
N ARG A 70 12.23 -7.13 11.18
CA ARG A 70 11.39 -6.23 11.97
C ARG A 70 9.91 -6.63 11.94
N LEU A 71 9.42 -7.13 10.80
CA LEU A 71 8.08 -7.72 10.70
C LEU A 71 7.98 -9.00 11.55
N ILE A 72 8.99 -9.86 11.50
CA ILE A 72 9.05 -11.08 12.31
C ILE A 72 8.95 -10.73 13.80
N GLU A 73 9.77 -9.79 14.28
CA GLU A 73 9.77 -9.36 15.68
C GLU A 73 8.42 -8.79 16.12
N ALA A 74 7.80 -7.94 15.30
CA ALA A 74 6.48 -7.39 15.58
C ALA A 74 5.43 -8.49 15.71
N VAL A 75 5.40 -9.44 14.78
CA VAL A 75 4.44 -10.56 14.81
C VAL A 75 4.72 -11.51 15.96
N GLN A 76 5.98 -11.82 16.28
CA GLN A 76 6.33 -12.63 17.44
C GLN A 76 5.87 -11.97 18.75
N THR A 77 5.98 -10.65 18.86
CA THR A 77 5.48 -9.89 20.00
C THR A 77 3.96 -10.02 20.11
N MET A 78 3.24 -9.85 18.99
CA MET A 78 1.79 -10.01 18.94
C MET A 78 1.33 -11.43 19.30
N LEU A 79 2.01 -12.45 18.78
CA LEU A 79 1.72 -13.86 19.06
C LEU A 79 2.03 -14.27 20.50
N SER A 80 3.00 -13.62 21.14
CA SER A 80 3.35 -13.88 22.54
C SER A 80 2.28 -13.36 23.51
N SER A 81 1.54 -12.32 23.12
CA SER A 81 0.46 -11.72 23.91
C SER A 81 -0.80 -11.43 23.08
N PRO A 82 -1.48 -12.42 22.47
CA PRO A 82 -2.53 -12.14 21.48
C PRO A 82 -3.70 -11.32 22.04
N LEU A 83 -4.07 -11.53 23.30
CA LEU A 83 -5.17 -10.80 23.95
C LEU A 83 -4.87 -9.30 24.17
N GLU A 84 -3.61 -8.90 24.18
CA GLU A 84 -3.20 -7.49 24.30
C GLU A 84 -3.30 -6.76 22.95
N TYR A 85 -3.05 -7.48 21.85
CA TYR A 85 -2.96 -6.91 20.51
C TYR A 85 -4.23 -7.08 19.68
N LEU A 86 -5.04 -8.12 19.95
CA LEU A 86 -6.29 -8.34 19.25
C LEU A 86 -7.30 -7.23 19.62
N PRO A 87 -8.06 -6.71 18.64
CA PRO A 87 -9.14 -5.80 18.93
C PRO A 87 -10.19 -6.46 19.84
N PRO A 88 -10.76 -5.74 20.82
CA PRO A 88 -11.81 -6.28 21.66
C PRO A 88 -13.08 -6.52 20.83
N TRP A 89 -13.85 -7.53 21.23
CA TRP A 89 -15.16 -7.79 20.63
C TRP A 89 -16.20 -6.75 21.03
N ASP A 90 -16.14 -6.24 22.26
CA ASP A 90 -17.09 -5.25 22.75
C ASP A 90 -16.84 -3.89 22.06
N PRO A 91 -17.82 -3.35 21.30
CA PRO A 91 -17.68 -2.04 20.68
C PRO A 91 -17.37 -0.92 21.66
N LYS A 92 -17.82 -1.03 22.91
CA LYS A 92 -17.51 -0.05 23.96
C LYS A 92 -16.03 -0.04 24.30
N GLU A 93 -15.38 -1.18 24.32
CA GLU A 93 -13.93 -1.28 24.55
C GLU A 93 -13.16 -0.87 23.30
N PHE A 94 -13.62 -1.30 22.11
CA PHE A 94 -12.99 -1.00 20.83
C PHE A 94 -12.90 0.51 20.55
N SER A 95 -13.97 1.25 20.87
CA SER A 95 -14.09 2.70 20.66
C SER A 95 -13.78 3.53 21.90
N ALA A 96 -13.36 2.92 23.01
CA ALA A 96 -13.09 3.64 24.26
C ALA A 96 -11.91 4.63 24.16
N ARG A 97 -11.01 4.42 23.20
CA ARG A 97 -9.75 5.15 23.04
C ARG A 97 -9.43 5.34 21.56
N TRP A 98 -8.47 6.20 21.28
CA TRP A 98 -7.87 6.30 19.96
C TRP A 98 -7.25 4.95 19.58
N ASN A 99 -7.78 4.32 18.53
CA ASN A 99 -7.63 2.89 18.26
C ASN A 99 -6.91 2.60 16.94
N GLU A 100 -6.17 3.57 16.39
CA GLU A 100 -5.41 3.42 15.13
C GLU A 100 -4.45 2.23 15.15
N ILE A 101 -3.98 1.85 16.35
CA ILE A 101 -3.09 0.71 16.57
C ILE A 101 -3.67 -0.57 15.95
N TYR A 102 -5.00 -0.72 15.92
CA TYR A 102 -5.63 -1.89 15.35
C TYR A 102 -5.39 -1.99 13.85
N GLY A 103 -5.60 -0.91 13.10
CA GLY A 103 -5.30 -0.87 11.67
C GLY A 103 -3.80 -0.93 11.37
N ASN A 104 -3.00 -0.17 12.13
CA ASN A 104 -1.55 -0.06 11.92
C ASN A 104 -0.85 -1.42 12.07
N ASN A 105 -1.18 -2.18 13.11
CA ASN A 105 -0.58 -3.49 13.36
C ASN A 105 -1.10 -4.57 12.39
N LEU A 106 -2.36 -4.50 11.97
CA LEU A 106 -2.93 -5.44 11.02
C LEU A 106 -2.18 -5.41 9.68
N GLY A 107 -1.74 -4.24 9.21
CA GLY A 107 -0.92 -4.12 8.00
C GLY A 107 0.39 -4.90 8.10
N ALA A 108 1.09 -4.78 9.24
CA ALA A 108 2.33 -5.53 9.48
C ALA A 108 2.08 -7.04 9.56
N LEU A 109 1.04 -7.47 10.27
CA LEU A 109 0.65 -8.87 10.40
C LEU A 109 0.26 -9.49 9.05
N ALA A 110 -0.53 -8.77 8.25
CA ALA A 110 -0.94 -9.21 6.92
C ALA A 110 0.26 -9.35 5.98
N MET A 111 1.18 -8.37 5.98
CA MET A 111 2.39 -8.45 5.16
C MET A 111 3.28 -9.62 5.59
N PHE A 112 3.41 -9.87 6.89
CA PHE A 112 4.09 -11.07 7.39
C PHE A 112 3.47 -12.36 6.85
N CYS A 113 2.13 -12.48 6.88
CA CYS A 113 1.43 -13.67 6.38
C CYS A 113 1.60 -13.88 4.86
N VAL A 114 1.81 -12.82 4.08
CA VAL A 114 2.15 -12.92 2.65
C VAL A 114 3.54 -13.54 2.46
N LEU A 115 4.51 -13.10 3.27
CA LEU A 115 5.91 -13.53 3.19
C LEU A 115 6.12 -14.95 3.75
N TYR A 116 5.39 -15.31 4.81
CA TYR A 116 5.54 -16.58 5.55
C TYR A 116 4.21 -17.34 5.63
N PRO A 117 3.65 -17.81 4.49
CA PRO A 117 2.32 -18.44 4.44
C PRO A 117 2.21 -19.75 5.24
N GLU A 118 3.33 -20.41 5.51
CA GLU A 118 3.42 -21.64 6.29
C GLU A 118 3.19 -21.41 7.78
N ASN A 119 3.28 -20.17 8.27
CA ASN A 119 2.97 -19.84 9.66
C ASN A 119 1.45 -19.76 9.88
N ILE A 120 0.85 -20.93 10.11
CA ILE A 120 -0.60 -21.07 10.32
C ILE A 120 -1.09 -20.34 11.57
N GLU A 121 -0.25 -20.20 12.60
CA GLU A 121 -0.61 -19.48 13.83
C GLU A 121 -0.82 -17.98 13.55
N ALA A 122 0.13 -17.34 12.85
CA ALA A 122 0.01 -15.96 12.42
C ALA A 122 -1.19 -15.75 11.48
N LEU A 123 -1.42 -16.69 10.56
CA LEU A 123 -2.58 -16.64 9.65
C LEU A 123 -3.91 -16.72 10.41
N ASN A 124 -4.01 -17.57 11.43
CA ASN A 124 -5.21 -17.67 12.25
C ASN A 124 -5.41 -16.42 13.11
N MET A 125 -4.34 -15.86 13.66
CA MET A 125 -4.41 -14.58 14.37
C MET A 125 -4.89 -13.47 13.43
N ALA A 126 -4.36 -13.37 12.21
CA ALA A 126 -4.78 -12.37 11.23
C ALA A 126 -6.27 -12.48 10.89
N LYS A 127 -6.78 -13.70 10.73
CA LYS A 127 -8.23 -13.94 10.53
C LYS A 127 -9.05 -13.47 11.72
N ASP A 128 -8.71 -13.89 12.95
CA ASP A 128 -9.43 -13.47 14.16
C ASP A 128 -9.40 -11.94 14.33
N TYR A 129 -8.25 -11.33 14.05
CA TYR A 129 -8.07 -9.89 14.06
C TYR A 129 -9.05 -9.18 13.10
N MET A 130 -9.13 -9.66 11.86
CA MET A 130 -10.04 -9.11 10.85
C MET A 130 -11.51 -9.34 11.21
N GLU A 131 -11.87 -10.50 11.75
CA GLU A 131 -13.23 -10.80 12.21
C GLU A 131 -13.67 -9.83 13.32
N ARG A 132 -12.79 -9.57 14.30
CA ARG A 132 -13.05 -8.61 15.39
C ARG A 132 -13.25 -7.19 14.88
N MET A 133 -12.45 -6.75 13.91
CA MET A 133 -12.63 -5.43 13.28
C MET A 133 -13.90 -5.36 12.44
N ALA A 134 -14.21 -6.41 11.67
CA ALA A 134 -15.39 -6.47 10.80
C ALA A 134 -16.71 -6.51 11.58
N ALA A 135 -16.70 -7.06 12.80
CA ALA A 135 -17.87 -7.10 13.67
C ALA A 135 -18.22 -5.74 14.31
N GLN A 136 -17.34 -4.75 14.24
CA GLN A 136 -17.58 -3.45 14.87
C GLN A 136 -18.70 -2.69 14.14
N PRO A 137 -19.67 -2.10 14.87
CA PRO A 137 -20.75 -1.33 14.25
C PRO A 137 -20.26 0.01 13.67
N SER A 138 -19.14 0.53 14.17
CA SER A 138 -18.44 1.72 13.70
C SER A 138 -16.97 1.59 14.05
N TRP A 139 -16.10 2.16 13.22
CA TRP A 139 -14.68 2.35 13.53
C TRP A 139 -14.45 3.75 14.07
#